data_AF-A0A290ZEJ8-F1
#
_entry.id   AF-A0A290ZEJ8-F1
#
_cell.length_a   1.000
_cell.length_b   1.000
_cell.length_c   1.000
_cell.angle_alpha   90.00
_cell.angle_beta   90.00
_cell.angle_gamma   90.00
#
_symmetry.space_group_name_H-M   'P 1'
#
loop_
_entity.id
_entity.type
_entity.pdbx_description
1 polymer ?
#
loop_
_entity_poly.entity_id
_entity_poly.type
_entity_poly.pdbx_seq_one_letter_code
_entity_poly.pdbx_strand_id
1 'polypeptide(L)'
;MGSAREVERSRRWLVVSAASLLLLGALVGAVLVNGPSAPRSATVVYEVTGEAGHATVVYSTFDDGGVSTGQEELSSLPWRREVTAPGDARGVLTVTIGEQGGEVGCQVSVDGVERRSASASGPGSSAFCGGF
;
A
#
# COMPACT_ATOMS: atom_id res chain seq x y z
N MET A 1 3.00 -18.37 69.82
CA MET A 1 1.90 -18.50 68.84
C MET A 1 1.97 -17.29 67.89
N GLY A 2 2.73 -17.36 66.79
CA GLY A 2 2.94 -16.20 65.90
C GLY A 2 3.70 -16.53 64.60
N SER A 3 4.75 -17.35 64.67
CA SER A 3 5.70 -17.55 63.56
C SER A 3 5.15 -18.32 62.34
N ALA A 4 4.24 -19.29 62.51
CA ALA A 4 3.74 -20.10 61.39
C ALA A 4 2.82 -19.33 60.42
N ARG A 5 2.17 -18.24 60.86
CA ARG A 5 1.24 -17.46 60.04
C ARG A 5 1.92 -16.40 59.17
N GLU A 6 3.15 -15.99 59.52
CA GLU A 6 3.96 -15.05 58.74
C GLU A 6 4.71 -15.74 57.59
N VAL A 7 5.14 -16.99 57.80
CA VAL A 7 5.82 -17.79 56.76
C VAL A 7 4.87 -18.19 55.63
N GLU A 8 3.62 -18.55 55.94
CA GLU A 8 2.63 -18.89 54.91
C GLU A 8 2.16 -17.63 54.15
N ARG A 9 2.11 -16.48 54.82
CA ARG A 9 1.76 -15.18 54.21
C ARG A 9 2.86 -14.69 53.26
N SER A 10 4.12 -14.85 53.64
CA SER A 10 5.29 -14.50 52.81
C SER A 10 5.45 -15.44 51.62
N ARG A 11 5.27 -16.76 51.79
CA ARG A 11 5.33 -17.73 50.68
C ARG A 11 4.21 -17.51 49.66
N ARG A 12 2.99 -17.17 50.12
CA ARG A 12 1.87 -16.80 49.24
C ARG A 12 2.10 -15.48 48.51
N TRP A 13 2.71 -14.50 49.18
CA TRP A 13 3.09 -13.24 48.54
C TRP A 13 4.12 -13.43 47.42
N LEU A 14 5.15 -14.25 47.67
CA LEU A 14 6.17 -14.58 46.66
C LEU A 14 5.57 -15.28 45.44
N VAL A 15 4.63 -16.22 45.64
CA VAL A 15 3.95 -16.93 44.54
C VAL A 15 3.07 -15.99 43.72
N VAL A 16 2.33 -15.08 44.37
CA VAL A 16 1.50 -14.09 43.66
C VAL A 16 2.38 -13.13 42.86
N SER A 17 3.47 -12.62 43.43
CA SER A 17 4.41 -11.75 42.71
C SER A 17 5.05 -12.45 41.51
N ALA A 18 5.47 -13.70 41.66
CA ALA A 18 6.03 -14.50 40.56
C ALA A 18 5.00 -14.75 39.46
N ALA A 19 3.75 -15.11 39.81
CA ALA A 19 2.67 -15.31 38.85
C ALA A 19 2.32 -14.01 38.10
N SER A 20 2.27 -12.87 38.80
CA SER A 20 2.05 -11.57 38.17
C SER A 20 3.19 -11.17 37.23
N LEU A 21 4.45 -11.41 37.61
CA LEU A 21 5.61 -11.16 36.74
C LEU A 21 5.60 -12.06 35.49
N LEU A 22 5.22 -13.33 35.63
CA LEU A 22 5.07 -14.23 34.50
C LEU A 22 3.93 -13.81 33.57
N LEU A 23 2.79 -13.38 34.12
CA LEU A 23 1.66 -12.87 33.34
C LEU A 23 2.01 -11.57 32.61
N LEU A 24 2.68 -10.63 33.30
CA LEU A 24 3.18 -9.40 32.68
C LEU A 24 4.20 -9.70 31.59
N GLY A 25 5.13 -10.62 31.84
CA GLY A 25 6.11 -11.06 30.84
C GLY A 25 5.46 -11.71 29.62
N ALA A 26 4.43 -12.54 29.83
CA ALA A 26 3.67 -13.16 28.75
C ALA A 26 2.87 -12.15 27.93
N LEU A 27 2.22 -11.17 28.58
CA LEU A 27 1.50 -10.09 27.91
C LEU A 27 2.45 -9.19 27.10
N VAL A 28 3.57 -8.79 27.68
CA VAL A 28 4.60 -8.00 26.98
C VAL A 28 5.18 -8.79 25.80
N GLY A 29 5.49 -10.06 25.99
CA GLY A 29 5.95 -10.94 24.93
C GLY A 29 4.92 -11.06 23.79
N ALA A 30 3.64 -11.23 24.12
CA ALA A 30 2.56 -11.30 23.13
C ALA A 30 2.42 -9.98 22.35
N VAL A 31 2.53 -8.83 23.00
CA VAL A 31 2.46 -7.51 22.34
C VAL A 31 3.68 -7.26 21.44
N LEU A 32 4.87 -7.72 21.82
CA LEU A 32 6.07 -7.57 20.99
C LEU A 32 6.02 -8.45 19.72
N VAL A 33 5.40 -9.64 19.81
CA VAL A 33 5.28 -10.57 18.66
C VAL A 33 4.10 -10.21 17.75
N ASN A 34 2.99 -9.76 18.32
CA ASN A 34 1.74 -9.48 17.59
C ASN A 34 1.43 -7.97 17.48
N GLY A 35 2.40 -7.12 17.81
CA GLY A 35 2.27 -5.68 17.69
C GLY A 35 1.95 -5.27 16.25
N PRO A 36 1.32 -4.10 16.05
CA PRO A 36 1.02 -3.61 14.71
C PRO A 36 2.33 -3.54 13.91
N SER A 37 2.39 -4.33 12.84
CA SER A 37 3.46 -4.18 11.85
C SER A 37 3.28 -2.82 11.18
N ALA A 38 4.37 -2.08 10.97
CA ALA A 38 4.32 -0.87 10.17
C ALA A 38 3.64 -1.19 8.82
N PRO A 39 2.77 -0.31 8.28
CA PRO A 39 2.17 -0.54 6.98
C PRO A 39 3.30 -0.72 5.98
N ARG A 40 3.36 -1.88 5.32
CA ARG A 40 4.31 -2.09 4.23
C ARG A 40 3.98 -1.05 3.17
N SER A 41 4.93 -0.23 2.77
CA SER A 41 4.80 0.58 1.57
C SER A 41 5.07 -0.27 0.33
N ALA A 42 4.38 0.02 -0.76
CA ALA A 42 4.65 -0.52 -2.08
C ALA A 42 4.95 0.61 -3.07
N THR A 43 5.72 0.29 -4.10
CA THR A 43 6.02 1.18 -5.21
C THR A 43 5.06 0.89 -6.36
N VAL A 44 4.19 1.86 -6.68
CA VAL A 44 3.31 1.79 -7.84
C VAL A 44 3.94 2.55 -8.99
N VAL A 45 4.09 1.89 -10.14
CA VAL A 45 4.63 2.49 -11.36
C VAL A 45 3.55 2.51 -12.42
N TYR A 46 3.27 3.70 -12.93
CA TYR A 46 2.41 3.96 -14.08
C TYR A 46 3.27 4.23 -15.30
N GLU A 47 3.02 3.49 -16.39
CA GLU A 47 3.76 3.63 -17.64
C GLU A 47 2.79 3.83 -18.79
N VAL A 48 3.15 4.74 -19.71
CA VAL A 48 2.43 4.98 -20.95
C VAL A 48 3.42 4.93 -22.10
N THR A 49 3.12 4.12 -23.11
CA THR A 49 3.91 3.93 -24.32
C THR A 49 3.04 4.17 -25.54
N GLY A 50 3.65 4.27 -26.73
CA GLY A 50 2.94 4.43 -27.99
C GLY A 50 3.40 5.66 -28.78
N GLU A 51 2.66 5.97 -29.83
CA GLU A 51 3.02 6.95 -30.87
C GLU A 51 2.06 8.16 -30.90
N ALA A 52 1.13 8.26 -29.95
CA ALA A 52 0.24 9.41 -29.86
C ALA A 52 1.04 10.70 -29.60
N GLY A 53 0.85 11.69 -30.48
CA GLY A 53 1.55 12.99 -30.37
C GLY A 53 1.08 13.83 -29.18
N HIS A 54 -0.16 13.62 -28.73
CA HIS A 54 -0.69 14.20 -27.51
C HIS A 54 -1.58 13.19 -26.77
N ALA A 55 -1.44 13.13 -25.45
CA ALA A 55 -2.31 12.34 -24.60
C ALA A 55 -2.48 12.99 -23.22
N THR A 56 -3.66 12.87 -22.63
CA THR A 56 -3.89 13.26 -21.24
C THR A 56 -3.86 12.02 -20.37
N VAL A 57 -3.10 12.04 -19.29
CA VAL A 57 -3.08 10.97 -18.30
C VAL A 57 -3.70 11.43 -16.99
N VAL A 58 -4.52 10.57 -16.40
CA VAL A 58 -5.05 10.74 -15.05
C VAL A 58 -4.74 9.46 -14.28
N TYR A 59 -4.03 9.59 -13.17
CA TYR A 59 -3.68 8.47 -12.31
C TYR A 59 -4.14 8.75 -10.88
N SER A 60 -4.61 7.69 -10.22
CA SER A 60 -5.00 7.75 -8.82
C SER A 60 -4.52 6.53 -8.07
N THR A 61 -4.03 6.75 -6.86
CA THR A 61 -3.81 5.72 -5.82
C THR A 61 -4.75 5.99 -4.66
N PHE A 62 -5.37 4.96 -4.14
CA PHE A 62 -6.30 5.07 -3.02
C PHE A 62 -6.19 3.91 -2.04
N ASP A 63 -6.37 4.25 -0.77
CA ASP A 63 -6.34 3.37 0.40
C ASP A 63 -7.37 3.86 1.42
N ASP A 64 -7.45 3.20 2.59
CA ASP A 64 -8.41 3.55 3.63
C ASP A 64 -8.20 4.96 4.21
N GLY A 65 -7.01 5.54 4.05
CA GLY A 65 -6.63 6.88 4.48
C GLY A 65 -6.94 7.99 3.47
N GLY A 66 -7.29 7.66 2.22
CA GLY A 66 -7.69 8.65 1.23
C GLY A 66 -7.35 8.31 -0.22
N VAL A 67 -7.39 9.34 -1.06
CA VAL A 67 -7.10 9.25 -2.50
C VAL A 67 -6.07 10.31 -2.87
N SER A 68 -5.03 9.90 -3.60
CA SER A 68 -4.09 10.79 -4.27
C SER A 68 -4.32 10.69 -5.78
N THR A 69 -4.50 11.83 -6.45
CA THR A 69 -4.77 11.91 -7.89
C THR A 69 -3.83 12.91 -8.53
N GLY A 70 -3.26 12.53 -9.67
CA GLY A 70 -2.48 13.39 -10.55
C GLY A 70 -3.02 13.39 -11.97
N GLN A 71 -2.82 14.51 -12.66
CA GLN A 71 -3.16 14.67 -14.07
C GLN A 71 -1.98 15.34 -14.79
N GLU A 72 -1.63 14.82 -15.96
CA GLU A 72 -0.55 15.36 -16.79
C GLU A 72 -0.95 15.35 -18.26
N GLU A 73 -0.59 16.42 -18.97
CA GLU A 73 -0.69 16.50 -20.42
C GLU A 73 0.65 16.08 -21.03
N LEU A 74 0.63 15.08 -21.90
CA LEU A 74 1.80 14.52 -22.55
C LEU A 74 1.87 15.03 -23.99
N SER A 75 3.03 15.56 -24.37
CA SER A 75 3.37 15.95 -25.75
C SER A 75 4.38 14.99 -26.40
N SER A 76 4.81 13.97 -25.65
CA SER A 76 5.69 12.92 -26.13
C SER A 76 5.56 11.67 -25.25
N LEU A 77 5.83 10.52 -25.85
CA LEU A 77 5.87 9.21 -25.22
C LEU A 77 7.25 8.57 -25.47
N PRO A 78 7.73 7.67 -24.60
CA PRO A 78 7.05 7.10 -23.43
C PRO A 78 7.05 8.02 -22.18
N TRP A 79 6.07 7.82 -21.31
CA TRP A 79 5.95 8.48 -20.01
C TRP A 79 5.94 7.45 -18.89
N ARG A 80 6.52 7.82 -17.73
CA ARG A 80 6.60 6.96 -16.54
C ARG A 80 6.43 7.79 -15.28
N ARG A 81 5.67 7.27 -14.32
CA ARG A 81 5.49 7.88 -12.99
C ARG A 81 5.56 6.82 -11.91
N GLU A 82 6.33 7.13 -10.87
CA GLU A 82 6.48 6.28 -9.71
C GLU A 82 5.88 6.98 -8.50
N VAL A 83 5.06 6.26 -7.73
CA VAL A 83 4.47 6.76 -6.49
C VAL A 83 4.60 5.71 -5.40
N THR A 84 4.92 6.15 -4.19
CA THR A 84 4.92 5.32 -3.00
C THR A 84 3.53 5.33 -2.40
N ALA A 85 2.95 4.15 -2.19
CA ALA A 85 1.63 4.00 -1.58
C ALA A 85 1.67 2.90 -0.48
N PRO A 86 0.65 2.81 0.39
CA PRO A 86 0.46 1.63 1.22
C PRO A 86 0.41 0.34 0.39
N GLY A 87 0.84 -0.79 0.95
CA GLY A 87 0.99 -2.06 0.23
C GLY A 87 -0.33 -2.70 -0.19
N ASP A 88 -1.42 -2.26 0.40
CA ASP A 88 -2.80 -2.60 0.07
C ASP A 88 -3.49 -1.51 -0.78
N ALA A 89 -2.77 -0.48 -1.20
CA ALA A 89 -3.29 0.57 -2.05
C ALA A 89 -3.68 0.01 -3.41
N ARG A 90 -4.81 0.54 -3.91
CA ARG A 90 -5.33 0.25 -5.24
C ARG A 90 -5.13 1.48 -6.10
N GLY A 91 -5.28 1.33 -7.40
CA GLY A 91 -5.19 2.47 -8.29
C GLY A 91 -5.83 2.29 -9.64
N VAL A 92 -5.88 3.40 -10.36
CA VAL A 92 -6.30 3.48 -11.75
C VAL A 92 -5.36 4.39 -12.52
N LEU A 93 -5.21 4.10 -13.80
CA LEU A 93 -4.60 4.95 -14.80
C LEU A 93 -5.53 5.01 -16.01
N THR A 94 -5.89 6.21 -16.39
CA THR A 94 -6.64 6.48 -17.62
C THR A 94 -5.76 7.32 -18.52
N VAL A 95 -5.60 6.88 -19.77
CA VAL A 95 -4.87 7.60 -20.81
C VAL A 95 -5.85 7.93 -21.92
N THR A 96 -6.01 9.20 -22.27
CA THR A 96 -6.89 9.65 -23.37
C THR A 96 -6.05 10.22 -24.50
N ILE A 97 -6.25 9.71 -25.72
CA ILE A 97 -5.56 10.16 -26.92
C ILE A 97 -6.16 11.49 -27.39
N GLY A 98 -5.31 12.47 -27.70
CA GLY A 98 -5.74 13.75 -28.25
C GLY A 98 -6.31 13.65 -29.67
N GLU A 99 -6.79 14.76 -30.21
CA GLU A 99 -7.47 14.83 -31.52
C GLU A 99 -6.59 14.39 -32.70
N GLN A 100 -5.26 14.42 -32.56
CA GLN A 100 -4.35 13.96 -33.62
C GLN A 100 -4.32 12.43 -33.77
N GLY A 101 -4.89 11.70 -32.81
CA GLY A 101 -4.91 10.25 -32.82
C GLY A 101 -3.54 9.64 -32.49
N GLY A 102 -3.32 8.43 -33.01
CA GLY A 102 -2.19 7.59 -32.66
C GLY A 102 -2.61 6.39 -31.82
N GLU A 103 -1.62 5.76 -31.17
CA GLU A 103 -1.80 4.60 -30.31
C GLU A 103 -1.17 4.89 -28.94
N VAL A 104 -1.82 4.41 -27.89
CA VAL A 104 -1.26 4.37 -26.53
C VAL A 104 -1.41 2.98 -25.94
N GLY A 105 -0.39 2.55 -25.20
CA GLY A 105 -0.44 1.43 -24.27
C GLY A 105 -0.21 1.95 -22.86
N CYS A 106 -1.04 1.53 -21.90
CA CYS A 106 -0.83 1.76 -20.48
C CYS A 106 -0.42 0.47 -19.78
N GLN A 107 0.44 0.61 -18.77
CA GLN A 107 0.83 -0.48 -17.88
C GLN A 107 0.96 0.03 -16.44
N VAL A 108 0.52 -0.78 -15.49
CA VAL A 108 0.65 -0.51 -14.06
C VAL A 108 1.32 -1.70 -13.38
N SER A 109 2.39 -1.42 -12.63
CA SER A 109 3.08 -2.40 -11.81
C SER A 109 3.12 -1.98 -10.35
N VAL A 110 3.14 -2.97 -9.46
CA VAL A 110 3.28 -2.77 -8.00
C VAL A 110 4.43 -3.65 -7.53
N ASP A 111 5.43 -3.04 -6.91
CA ASP A 111 6.69 -3.68 -6.51
C ASP A 111 7.37 -4.43 -7.67
N GLY A 112 7.31 -3.84 -8.86
CA GLY A 112 7.88 -4.42 -10.09
C GLY A 112 7.07 -5.55 -10.71
N VAL A 113 5.93 -5.95 -10.13
CA VAL A 113 5.02 -6.94 -10.70
C VAL A 113 3.93 -6.24 -11.49
N GLU A 114 3.84 -6.49 -12.79
CA GLU A 114 2.74 -5.99 -13.62
C GLU A 114 1.40 -6.48 -13.08
N ARG A 115 0.46 -5.55 -12.90
CA ARG A 115 -0.89 -5.84 -12.44
C ARG A 115 -1.93 -5.64 -13.52
N ARG A 116 -1.77 -4.61 -14.34
CA ARG A 116 -2.73 -4.22 -15.37
C ARG A 116 -2.01 -3.65 -16.58
N SER A 117 -2.54 -3.95 -17.76
CA SER A 117 -2.15 -3.36 -19.02
C SER A 117 -3.37 -3.25 -19.94
N ALA A 118 -3.40 -2.22 -20.78
CA ALA A 118 -4.43 -1.99 -21.77
C ALA A 118 -3.89 -1.10 -22.88
N SER A 119 -4.55 -1.09 -24.04
CA SER A 119 -4.21 -0.21 -25.15
C SER A 119 -5.45 0.43 -25.76
N ALA A 120 -5.24 1.55 -26.43
CA ALA A 120 -6.26 2.25 -27.20
C ALA A 120 -5.62 2.86 -28.44
N SER A 121 -6.42 3.07 -29.47
CA SER A 121 -5.97 3.68 -30.73
C SER A 121 -7.06 4.55 -31.32
N GLY A 122 -6.66 5.64 -31.95
CA GLY A 122 -7.56 6.60 -32.59
C GLY A 122 -7.87 7.82 -31.71
N PRO A 123 -8.32 8.91 -32.35
CA PRO A 123 -8.56 10.18 -31.67
C PRO A 123 -9.66 10.07 -30.61
N GLY A 124 -9.44 10.69 -29.45
CA GLY A 124 -10.39 10.70 -28.33
C GLY A 124 -10.60 9.35 -27.63
N SER A 125 -9.91 8.30 -28.06
CA SER A 125 -10.01 6.98 -27.42
C SER A 125 -9.20 6.93 -26.13
N SER A 126 -9.64 6.09 -25.19
CA SER A 126 -8.98 5.98 -23.88
C SER A 126 -8.59 4.55 -23.54
N ALA A 127 -7.38 4.37 -22.99
CA ALA A 127 -6.94 3.15 -22.36
C ALA A 127 -7.13 3.24 -20.84
N PHE A 128 -7.71 2.20 -20.24
CA PHE A 128 -7.96 2.14 -18.80
C PHE A 128 -7.19 0.98 -18.17
N CYS A 129 -6.26 1.31 -17.29
CA CYS A 129 -5.48 0.37 -16.50
C CYS A 129 -5.80 0.56 -15.01
N GLY A 130 -6.79 -0.18 -14.48
CA GLY A 130 -7.20 -0.04 -13.09
C GLY A 130 -7.69 -1.34 -12.43
N GLY A 131 -7.94 -1.25 -11.12
CA GLY A 131 -8.49 -2.35 -10.32
C GLY A 131 -7.46 -3.44 -10.00
N PHE A 132 -6.32 -3.04 -9.44
CA PHE A 132 -5.30 -3.93 -8.89
C PHE A 132 -5.30 -3.94 -7.36
#